data_AF-A0A927CL72-F1
#
_entry.id   AF-A0A927CL72-F1
#
_cell.length_a   1.000
_cell.length_b   1.000
_cell.length_c   1.000
_cell.angle_alpha   90.00
_cell.angle_beta   90.00
_cell.angle_gamma   90.00
#
_symmetry.space_group_name_H-M   'P 1'
#
loop_
_entity.id
_entity.type
_entity.pdbx_description
1 polymer ?
#
loop_
_entity_poly.entity_id
_entity_poly.type
_entity_poly.pdbx_seq_one_letter_code
_entity_poly.pdbx_strand_id
1 'polypeptide(L)'
;MEHEKSGKRPLALPITLVILVLSLMGNVLLYTLHLQHTQEARYDEGQDIYRAAVESKLYVDELSAHVDAVLGSKATEDRLEAKYGFGRAAVLGTGVIELVAHAERYSEEEGANGVEKATLFVNNVDAALRQVGNYGGPLKEKDLAYLNSLKATLEEMAGALGGINTNLSDNRAAITRLSSGLEWPAHAVRLLRLLEEKPSEYPA
;
A
#
# COMPACT_ATOMS: atom_id res chain seq x y z
N MET A 1 -69.77 -36.35 43.43
CA MET A 1 -69.26 -35.70 42.20
C MET A 1 -67.80 -35.38 42.45
N GLU A 2 -66.91 -36.31 42.11
CA GLU A 2 -65.46 -36.12 42.15
C GLU A 2 -65.01 -35.61 40.78
N HIS A 3 -64.35 -34.45 40.75
CA HIS A 3 -63.66 -33.99 39.55
C HIS A 3 -62.18 -34.39 39.66
N GLU A 4 -61.78 -35.38 38.85
CA GLU A 4 -60.37 -35.68 38.56
C GLU A 4 -59.68 -34.42 38.02
N LYS A 5 -58.75 -33.86 38.79
CA LYS A 5 -57.78 -32.89 38.28
C LYS A 5 -56.75 -33.65 37.44
N SER A 6 -57.03 -33.78 36.15
CA SER A 6 -56.06 -34.24 35.15
C SER A 6 -54.79 -33.38 35.25
N GLY A 7 -53.70 -34.00 35.71
CA GLY A 7 -52.40 -33.36 35.90
C GLY A 7 -51.76 -32.98 34.57
N LYS A 8 -52.02 -31.76 34.08
CA LYS A 8 -51.30 -31.17 32.94
C LYS A 8 -49.85 -30.95 33.35
N ARG A 9 -48.93 -31.80 32.86
CA ARG A 9 -47.48 -31.61 33.05
C ARG A 9 -47.09 -30.25 32.45
N PRO A 10 -46.38 -29.37 33.18
CA PRO A 10 -46.02 -28.04 32.67
C PRO A 10 -44.98 -28.17 31.55
N LEU A 11 -45.44 -28.17 30.29
CA LEU A 11 -44.60 -28.21 29.09
C LEU A 11 -43.88 -26.89 28.80
N ALA A 12 -44.25 -25.80 29.49
CA ALA A 12 -43.64 -24.49 29.29
C ALA A 12 -42.13 -24.49 29.58
N LEU A 13 -41.70 -25.16 30.66
CA LEU A 13 -40.30 -25.20 31.08
C LEU A 13 -39.37 -25.90 30.07
N PRO A 14 -39.69 -27.10 29.54
CA PRO A 14 -38.87 -27.71 28.50
C PRO A 14 -38.89 -26.91 27.19
N ILE A 15 -40.01 -26.28 26.82
CA ILE A 15 -40.10 -25.45 25.62
C ILE A 15 -39.20 -24.20 25.74
N THR A 16 -39.26 -23.48 26.87
CA THR A 16 -38.41 -22.29 27.08
C THR A 16 -36.93 -22.66 27.13
N LEU A 17 -36.58 -23.83 27.69
CA LEU A 17 -35.20 -24.32 27.73
C LEU A 17 -34.68 -24.65 26.31
N VAL A 18 -35.51 -25.26 25.45
CA VAL A 18 -35.17 -25.48 24.04
C VAL A 18 -34.99 -24.15 23.30
N ILE A 19 -35.90 -23.19 23.48
CA ILE A 19 -35.79 -21.85 22.86
C ILE A 19 -34.51 -21.14 23.34
N LEU A 20 -34.19 -21.23 24.63
CA LEU A 20 -32.99 -20.64 25.21
C LEU A 20 -31.72 -21.25 24.61
N VAL A 21 -31.65 -22.57 24.49
CA VAL A 21 -30.51 -23.27 23.86
C VAL A 21 -30.37 -22.89 22.39
N LEU A 22 -31.48 -22.84 21.63
CA LEU A 22 -31.47 -22.41 20.23
C LEU A 22 -31.02 -20.96 20.08
N SER A 23 -31.47 -20.06 20.96
CA SER A 23 -31.03 -18.65 20.98
C SER A 23 -29.53 -18.53 21.29
N LEU A 24 -29.03 -19.30 22.26
CA LEU A 24 -27.61 -19.29 22.61
C LEU A 24 -26.74 -19.83 21.45
N MET A 25 -27.15 -20.94 20.84
CA MET A 25 -26.48 -21.49 19.65
C MET A 25 -26.48 -20.50 18.49
N GLY A 26 -27.60 -19.81 18.26
CA GLY A 26 -27.70 -18.77 17.24
C GLY A 26 -26.71 -17.63 17.47
N ASN A 27 -26.59 -17.13 18.69
CA ASN A 27 -25.64 -16.07 19.03
C ASN A 27 -24.19 -16.51 18.83
N VAL A 28 -23.84 -17.74 19.25
CA VAL A 28 -22.47 -18.28 19.05
C VAL A 28 -22.16 -18.44 17.56
N LEU A 29 -23.13 -18.94 16.77
CA LEU A 29 -22.97 -19.09 15.33
C LEU A 29 -22.77 -17.73 14.64
N LEU A 30 -23.64 -16.75 14.93
CA LEU A 30 -23.53 -15.40 14.38
C LEU A 30 -22.21 -14.73 14.75
N TYR A 31 -21.77 -14.87 16.01
CA TYR A 31 -20.50 -14.32 16.46
C TYR A 31 -19.31 -14.98 15.75
N THR A 32 -19.37 -16.31 15.54
CA THR A 32 -18.33 -17.05 14.81
C THR A 32 -18.25 -16.60 13.35
N LEU A 33 -19.39 -16.47 12.67
CA LEU A 33 -19.46 -15.96 11.30
C LEU A 33 -18.92 -14.52 11.21
N HIS A 34 -19.30 -13.66 12.15
CA HIS A 34 -18.80 -12.28 12.20
C HIS A 34 -17.29 -12.21 12.39
N LEU A 35 -16.71 -13.04 13.26
CA LEU A 35 -15.27 -13.12 13.46
C LEU A 35 -14.56 -13.63 12.20
N GLN A 36 -15.11 -14.64 11.52
CA GLN A 36 -14.54 -15.16 10.27
C GLN A 36 -14.51 -14.09 9.18
N HIS A 37 -15.64 -13.41 8.94
CA HIS A 37 -15.71 -12.33 7.96
C HIS A 37 -14.76 -11.17 8.28
N THR A 38 -14.65 -10.81 9.56
CA THR A 38 -13.74 -9.73 9.98
C THR A 38 -12.27 -10.12 9.78
N GLN A 39 -11.90 -11.37 10.03
CA GLN A 39 -10.54 -11.85 9.79
C GLN A 39 -10.21 -11.93 8.29
N GLU A 40 -11.17 -12.32 7.46
CA GLU A 40 -11.03 -12.36 6.01
C GLU A 40 -10.85 -10.95 5.44
N ALA A 41 -11.72 -10.00 5.79
CA ALA A 41 -11.59 -8.61 5.34
C ALA A 41 -10.25 -7.97 5.76
N ARG A 42 -9.78 -8.23 6.99
CA ARG A 42 -8.47 -7.76 7.46
C ARG A 42 -7.31 -8.42 6.72
N TYR A 43 -7.46 -9.68 6.32
CA TYR A 43 -6.46 -10.36 5.52
C TYR A 43 -6.38 -9.76 4.12
N ASP A 44 -7.52 -9.53 3.47
CA ASP A 44 -7.58 -8.93 2.14
C ASP A 44 -6.99 -7.52 2.14
N GLU A 45 -7.37 -6.67 3.11
CA GLU A 45 -6.78 -5.34 3.28
C GLU A 45 -5.27 -5.40 3.55
N GLY A 46 -4.83 -6.33 4.40
CA GLY A 46 -3.41 -6.56 4.64
C GLY A 46 -2.65 -6.99 3.37
N GLN A 47 -3.29 -7.77 2.49
CA GLN A 47 -2.71 -8.22 1.23
C GLN A 47 -2.56 -7.07 0.23
N ASP A 48 -3.55 -6.17 0.17
CA ASP A 48 -3.47 -4.97 -0.66
C ASP A 48 -2.35 -4.03 -0.18
N ILE A 49 -2.26 -3.76 1.13
CA ILE A 49 -1.17 -2.95 1.73
C ILE A 49 0.19 -3.60 1.43
N TYR A 50 0.30 -4.92 1.59
CA TYR A 50 1.52 -5.66 1.29
C TYR A 50 1.93 -5.53 -0.18
N ARG A 51 0.99 -5.73 -1.11
CA ARG A 51 1.24 -5.57 -2.55
C ARG A 51 1.72 -4.16 -2.86
N ALA A 52 1.00 -3.15 -2.40
CA ALA A 52 1.35 -1.74 -2.61
C ALA A 52 2.75 -1.40 -2.06
N ALA A 53 3.11 -1.91 -0.88
CA ALA A 53 4.43 -1.73 -0.29
C ALA A 53 5.54 -2.42 -1.10
N VAL A 54 5.30 -3.64 -1.59
CA VAL A 54 6.25 -4.37 -2.44
C VAL A 54 6.45 -3.65 -3.78
N GLU A 55 5.36 -3.27 -4.43
CA GLU A 55 5.41 -2.53 -5.70
C GLU A 55 6.09 -1.18 -5.55
N SER A 56 5.83 -0.45 -4.45
CA SER A 56 6.53 0.80 -4.13
C SER A 56 8.04 0.62 -4.00
N LYS A 57 8.48 -0.46 -3.34
CA LYS A 57 9.92 -0.78 -3.22
C LYS A 57 10.52 -1.10 -4.57
N LEU A 58 9.87 -1.97 -5.34
CA LEU A 58 10.32 -2.32 -6.69
C LEU A 58 10.38 -1.10 -7.61
N TYR A 59 9.41 -0.19 -7.53
CA TYR A 59 9.42 1.08 -8.25
C TYR A 59 10.68 1.89 -7.93
N VAL A 60 10.97 2.11 -6.65
CA VAL A 60 12.13 2.90 -6.22
C VAL A 60 13.44 2.21 -6.59
N ASP A 61 13.54 0.89 -6.41
CA ASP A 61 14.74 0.12 -6.72
C ASP A 61 15.04 0.08 -8.23
N GLU A 62 14.05 -0.25 -9.07
CA GLU A 62 14.21 -0.26 -10.53
C GLU A 62 14.54 1.14 -11.05
N LEU A 63 13.81 2.16 -10.57
CA LEU A 63 14.03 3.54 -11.01
C LEU A 63 15.43 4.05 -10.64
N SER A 64 15.90 3.74 -9.43
CA SER A 64 17.25 4.11 -8.98
C SER A 64 18.32 3.46 -9.84
N ALA A 65 18.19 2.16 -10.14
CA ALA A 65 19.11 1.44 -11.00
C ALA A 65 19.18 2.04 -12.41
N HIS A 66 18.03 2.43 -12.97
CA HIS A 66 17.98 3.06 -14.29
C HIS A 66 18.50 4.49 -14.29
N VAL A 67 18.28 5.27 -13.22
CA VAL A 67 18.89 6.60 -13.05
C VAL A 67 20.40 6.50 -13.01
N ASP A 68 20.94 5.53 -12.28
CA ASP A 68 22.38 5.26 -12.23
C ASP A 68 22.96 4.83 -13.58
N ALA A 69 22.22 4.01 -14.33
CA ALA A 69 22.60 3.62 -15.68
C ALA A 69 22.67 4.84 -16.62
N VAL A 70 21.69 5.77 -16.54
CA VAL A 70 21.73 7.01 -17.33
C VAL A 70 22.88 7.92 -16.89
N LEU A 71 23.12 8.10 -15.59
CA LEU A 71 24.23 8.91 -15.09
C LEU A 71 25.60 8.35 -15.51
N GLY A 72 25.74 7.02 -15.59
CA GLY A 72 26.96 6.35 -16.03
C GLY A 72 27.15 6.27 -17.55
N SER A 73 26.10 6.56 -18.32
CA SER A 73 26.12 6.46 -19.79
C SER A 73 27.00 7.52 -20.44
N LYS A 74 27.68 7.15 -21.54
CA LYS A 74 28.53 8.07 -22.31
C LYS A 74 27.99 8.31 -23.72
N ALA A 75 27.25 7.34 -24.25
CA ALA A 75 26.66 7.38 -25.57
C ALA A 75 25.13 7.50 -25.51
N THR A 76 24.50 7.80 -26.64
CA THR A 76 23.04 7.88 -26.74
C THR A 76 22.42 6.48 -26.75
N GLU A 77 23.10 5.47 -27.30
CA GLU A 77 22.62 4.09 -27.31
C GLU A 77 22.48 3.53 -25.89
N ASP A 78 23.47 3.73 -25.03
CA ASP A 78 23.46 3.29 -23.61
C ASP A 78 22.27 3.90 -22.83
N ARG A 79 21.90 5.14 -23.16
CA ARG A 79 20.76 5.82 -22.56
C ARG A 79 19.44 5.22 -23.01
N LEU A 80 19.36 4.70 -24.23
CA LEU A 80 18.11 4.17 -24.77
C LEU A 80 17.62 2.94 -24.00
N GLU A 81 18.55 2.05 -23.60
CA GLU A 81 18.24 0.88 -22.80
C GLU A 81 17.74 1.28 -21.40
N ALA A 82 18.44 2.19 -20.72
CA ALA A 82 18.02 2.68 -19.41
C ALA A 82 16.66 3.40 -19.47
N LYS A 83 16.38 4.12 -20.57
CA LYS A 83 15.08 4.78 -20.79
C LYS A 83 13.93 3.81 -21.03
N TYR A 84 14.19 2.67 -21.67
CA TYR A 84 13.20 1.60 -21.74
C TYR A 84 12.86 1.06 -20.35
N GLY A 85 13.88 0.96 -19.48
CA GLY A 85 13.74 0.65 -18.06
C GLY A 85 12.80 1.58 -17.31
N PHE A 86 12.91 2.90 -17.52
CA PHE A 86 12.00 3.88 -16.91
C PHE A 86 10.53 3.62 -17.24
N GLY A 87 10.22 3.30 -18.50
CA GLY A 87 8.84 3.00 -18.92
C GLY A 87 8.27 1.75 -18.26
N ARG A 88 9.11 0.75 -17.99
CA ARG A 88 8.72 -0.44 -17.21
C ARG A 88 8.49 -0.10 -15.74
N ALA A 89 9.43 0.62 -15.13
CA ALA A 89 9.33 1.02 -13.74
C ALA A 89 8.08 1.90 -13.50
N ALA A 90 7.70 2.75 -14.46
CA ALA A 90 6.52 3.62 -14.34
C ALA A 90 5.22 2.87 -14.00
N VAL A 91 5.05 1.61 -14.46
CA VAL A 91 3.90 0.78 -14.13
C VAL A 91 3.83 0.44 -12.63
N LEU A 92 4.99 0.27 -12.00
CA LEU A 92 5.11 0.01 -10.55
C LEU A 92 4.82 1.26 -9.71
N GLY A 93 4.82 2.45 -10.31
CA GLY A 93 4.50 3.71 -9.64
C GLY A 93 3.10 3.73 -9.01
N THR A 94 2.16 2.93 -9.52
CA THR A 94 0.83 2.73 -8.91
C THR A 94 0.93 2.20 -7.48
N GLY A 95 1.93 1.38 -7.16
CA GLY A 95 2.15 0.88 -5.81
C GLY A 95 2.38 2.01 -4.79
N VAL A 96 3.09 3.08 -5.19
CA VAL A 96 3.31 4.25 -4.33
C VAL A 96 1.99 4.98 -4.06
N ILE A 97 1.17 5.13 -5.09
CA ILE A 97 -0.14 5.79 -4.99
C ILE A 97 -1.08 4.99 -4.08
N GLU A 98 -1.15 3.67 -4.28
CA GLU A 98 -1.97 2.77 -3.46
C GLU A 98 -1.50 2.75 -2.00
N LEU A 99 -0.19 2.72 -1.76
CA LEU A 99 0.36 2.71 -0.41
C LEU A 99 0.02 3.99 0.35
N VAL A 100 0.11 5.15 -0.32
CA VAL A 100 -0.32 6.43 0.26
C VAL A 100 -1.82 6.44 0.50
N ALA A 101 -2.64 5.94 -0.44
CA ALA A 101 -4.09 5.83 -0.27
C ALA A 101 -4.49 4.98 0.95
N HIS A 102 -3.76 3.89 1.20
CA HIS A 102 -3.96 3.09 2.41
C HIS A 102 -3.53 3.86 3.66
N ALA A 103 -2.40 4.56 3.62
CA ALA A 103 -1.87 5.31 4.77
C ALA A 103 -2.77 6.48 5.21
N GLU A 104 -3.42 7.16 4.26
CA GLU A 104 -4.38 8.24 4.54
C GLU A 104 -5.53 7.79 5.44
N ARG A 105 -5.97 6.53 5.33
CA ARG A 105 -7.03 5.98 6.21
C ARG A 105 -6.63 5.88 7.68
N TYR A 106 -5.33 5.90 7.95
CA TYR A 106 -4.76 5.81 9.31
C TYR A 106 -4.12 7.13 9.76
N SER A 107 -4.12 8.16 8.92
CA SER A 107 -3.63 9.49 9.27
C SER A 107 -4.74 10.33 9.88
N GLU A 108 -4.47 10.96 11.03
CA GLU A 108 -5.39 11.94 11.64
C GLU A 108 -5.32 13.33 10.98
N GLU A 109 -4.41 13.53 10.01
CA GLU A 109 -4.30 14.78 9.26
C GLU A 109 -5.45 14.89 8.23
N GLU A 110 -6.56 15.53 8.63
CA GLU A 110 -7.67 15.92 7.75
C GLU A 110 -7.15 16.77 6.57
N GLY A 111 -7.41 16.32 5.33
CA GLY A 111 -7.20 17.12 4.11
C GLY A 111 -5.91 16.84 3.33
N ALA A 112 -5.18 15.77 3.61
CA ALA A 112 -4.05 15.38 2.78
C ALA A 112 -4.54 14.85 1.42
N ASN A 113 -4.43 15.65 0.35
CA ASN A 113 -4.53 15.19 -1.04
C ASN A 113 -3.31 14.31 -1.41
N GLY A 114 -2.94 13.34 -0.58
CA GLY A 114 -1.72 12.56 -0.72
C GLY A 114 -1.75 11.64 -1.94
N VAL A 115 -2.91 11.07 -2.26
CA VAL A 115 -3.12 10.33 -3.52
C VAL A 115 -2.86 11.22 -4.75
N GLU A 116 -3.38 12.45 -4.74
CA GLU A 116 -3.15 13.42 -5.83
C GLU A 116 -1.67 13.79 -5.92
N LYS A 117 -1.02 14.07 -4.79
CA LYS A 117 0.41 14.40 -4.70
C LYS A 117 1.29 13.25 -5.18
N ALA A 118 1.00 12.02 -4.78
CA ALA A 118 1.71 10.83 -5.25
C ALA A 118 1.53 10.62 -6.75
N THR A 119 0.31 10.82 -7.25
CA THR A 119 0.01 10.75 -8.69
C THR A 119 0.79 11.81 -9.47
N LEU A 120 0.80 13.06 -8.99
CA LEU A 120 1.57 14.15 -9.60
C LEU A 120 3.06 13.84 -9.60
N PHE A 121 3.62 13.36 -8.49
CA PHE A 121 5.03 12.99 -8.40
C PHE A 121 5.39 11.93 -9.45
N VAL A 122 4.67 10.81 -9.48
CA VAL A 122 4.94 9.70 -10.42
C VAL A 122 4.86 10.17 -11.87
N ASN A 123 3.83 10.96 -12.20
CA ASN A 123 3.65 11.49 -13.55
C ASN A 123 4.75 12.49 -13.94
N ASN A 124 5.15 13.37 -13.02
CA ASN A 124 6.20 14.36 -13.27
C ASN A 124 7.56 13.69 -13.47
N VAL A 125 7.87 12.67 -12.67
CA VAL A 125 9.08 11.86 -12.82
C VAL A 125 9.10 11.13 -14.17
N ASP A 126 8.01 10.47 -14.55
CA ASP A 126 7.91 9.81 -15.88
C ASP A 126 8.07 10.83 -17.02
N ALA A 127 7.36 11.96 -16.95
CA ALA A 127 7.46 13.02 -17.95
C ALA A 127 8.88 13.60 -18.06
N ALA A 128 9.55 13.82 -16.94
CA ALA A 128 10.91 14.31 -16.89
C ALA A 128 11.92 13.32 -17.48
N LEU A 129 11.84 12.05 -17.10
CA LEU A 129 12.74 10.99 -17.57
C LEU A 129 12.57 10.73 -19.08
N ARG A 130 11.37 10.94 -19.62
CA ARG A 130 11.15 10.94 -21.07
C ARG A 130 11.91 12.05 -21.78
N GLN A 131 12.10 13.22 -21.17
CA GLN A 131 12.79 14.37 -21.76
C GLN A 131 14.32 14.28 -21.64
N VAL A 132 14.82 13.74 -20.52
CA VAL A 132 16.26 13.62 -20.24
C VAL A 132 16.99 12.87 -21.36
N GLY A 133 18.12 13.42 -21.79
CA GLY A 133 19.05 12.74 -22.70
C GLY A 133 18.55 12.49 -24.13
N ASN A 134 17.47 13.14 -24.61
CA ASN A 134 16.95 13.03 -25.99
C ASN A 134 17.78 13.74 -27.07
N TYR A 135 19.10 13.83 -26.87
CA TYR A 135 19.99 14.54 -27.78
C TYR A 135 21.33 13.81 -27.88
N GLY A 136 21.97 13.96 -29.04
CA GLY A 136 23.32 13.44 -29.27
C GLY A 136 24.35 14.15 -28.40
N GLY A 137 25.37 13.40 -27.97
CA GLY A 137 26.43 13.93 -27.10
C GLY A 137 26.16 13.77 -25.60
N PRO A 138 27.09 14.20 -24.73
CA PRO A 138 27.03 13.97 -23.29
C PRO A 138 25.83 14.66 -22.64
N LEU A 139 25.39 14.16 -21.48
CA LEU A 139 24.33 14.78 -20.68
C LEU A 139 24.69 16.24 -20.35
N LYS A 140 23.72 17.12 -20.53
CA LYS A 140 23.79 18.53 -20.15
C LYS A 140 23.77 18.63 -18.63
N GLU A 141 24.36 19.70 -18.11
CA GLU A 141 24.41 20.00 -16.68
C GLU A 141 23.02 19.96 -16.01
N LYS A 142 21.98 20.44 -16.71
CA LYS A 142 20.59 20.37 -16.23
C LYS A 142 20.06 18.94 -16.06
N ASP A 143 20.43 18.02 -16.96
CA ASP A 143 20.01 16.62 -16.88
C ASP A 143 20.73 15.95 -15.71
N LEU A 144 22.02 16.24 -15.54
CA LEU A 144 22.81 15.74 -14.42
C LEU A 144 22.26 16.25 -13.09
N ALA A 145 21.94 17.54 -12.98
CA ALA A 145 21.36 18.11 -11.76
C ALA A 145 20.02 17.46 -11.41
N TYR A 146 19.13 17.30 -12.40
CA TYR A 146 17.84 16.64 -12.21
C TYR A 146 18.01 15.18 -11.77
N LEU A 147 18.81 14.39 -12.49
CA LEU A 147 19.03 12.97 -12.19
C LEU A 147 19.67 12.75 -10.81
N ASN A 148 20.61 13.60 -10.40
CA ASN A 148 21.20 13.53 -9.06
C ASN A 148 20.17 13.90 -7.97
N SER A 149 19.33 14.91 -8.20
CA SER A 149 18.25 15.27 -7.28
C SER A 149 17.22 14.15 -7.16
N LEU A 150 16.84 13.54 -8.29
CA LEU A 150 15.92 12.40 -8.32
C LEU A 150 16.53 11.21 -7.58
N LYS A 151 17.81 10.89 -7.82
CA LYS A 151 18.52 9.82 -7.10
C LYS A 151 18.47 10.03 -5.59
N ALA A 152 18.81 11.22 -5.11
CA ALA A 152 18.75 11.52 -3.67
C ALA A 152 17.32 11.36 -3.11
N THR A 153 16.31 11.76 -3.88
CA THR A 153 14.90 11.58 -3.49
C THR A 153 14.53 10.09 -3.42
N LEU A 154 14.96 9.28 -4.39
CA LEU A 154 14.72 7.84 -4.40
C LEU A 154 15.43 7.13 -3.24
N GLU A 155 16.64 7.54 -2.86
CA GLU A 155 17.34 7.04 -1.68
C GLU A 155 16.57 7.35 -0.38
N GLU A 156 16.01 8.56 -0.25
CA GLU A 156 15.16 8.94 0.89
C GLU A 156 13.86 8.12 0.91
N MET A 157 13.23 7.89 -0.25
CA MET A 157 12.04 7.04 -0.40
C MET A 157 12.35 5.59 -0.03
N ALA A 158 13.47 5.03 -0.48
CA ALA A 158 13.93 3.69 -0.12
C ALA A 158 14.11 3.56 1.40
N GLY A 159 14.67 4.60 2.03
CA GLY A 159 14.80 4.66 3.50
C GLY A 159 13.45 4.68 4.22
N ALA A 160 12.45 5.40 3.69
CA ALA A 160 11.10 5.39 4.25
C ALA A 160 10.43 4.02 4.09
N LEU A 161 10.48 3.45 2.88
CA LEU A 161 9.90 2.15 2.55
C LEU A 161 10.60 0.98 3.27
N GLY A 162 11.89 1.11 3.59
CA GLY A 162 12.66 0.12 4.34
C GLY A 162 12.08 -0.18 5.73
N GLY A 163 11.33 0.76 6.31
CA GLY A 163 10.62 0.56 7.57
C GLY A 163 9.36 -0.32 7.45
N ILE A 164 8.87 -0.57 6.24
CA ILE A 164 7.71 -1.43 6.01
C ILE A 164 8.21 -2.86 5.83
N ASN A 165 7.79 -3.78 6.70
CA ASN A 165 8.18 -5.18 6.58
C ASN A 165 7.47 -5.85 5.39
N THR A 166 8.22 -6.18 4.35
CA THR A 166 7.74 -6.90 3.17
C THR A 166 8.24 -8.34 3.11
N ASN A 167 8.93 -8.83 4.14
CA ASN A 167 9.36 -10.23 4.25
C ASN A 167 8.30 -11.06 4.98
N LEU A 168 7.05 -10.98 4.49
CA LEU A 168 5.88 -11.57 5.14
C LEU A 168 5.31 -12.77 4.39
N SER A 169 5.97 -13.21 3.32
CA SER A 169 5.45 -14.22 2.39
C SER A 169 4.93 -15.46 3.12
N ASP A 170 3.69 -15.83 2.81
CA ASP A 170 2.91 -16.97 3.34
C ASP A 170 2.45 -16.90 4.81
N ASN A 171 2.74 -15.83 5.54
CA ASN A 171 2.26 -15.68 6.91
C ASN A 171 0.95 -14.88 6.99
N ARG A 172 -0.18 -15.60 6.93
CA ARG A 172 -1.53 -15.03 7.07
C ARG A 172 -1.67 -14.10 8.27
N ALA A 173 -1.13 -14.50 9.43
CA ALA A 173 -1.23 -13.69 10.65
C ALA A 173 -0.42 -12.40 10.57
N ALA A 174 0.72 -12.42 9.87
CA ALA A 174 1.53 -11.21 9.66
C ALA A 174 0.86 -10.27 8.65
N ILE A 175 0.27 -10.80 7.58
CA ILE A 175 -0.50 -10.02 6.59
C ILE A 175 -1.71 -9.37 7.27
N THR A 176 -2.50 -10.12 8.05
CA THR A 176 -3.63 -9.58 8.82
C THR A 176 -3.21 -8.50 9.82
N ARG A 177 -1.96 -8.52 10.34
CA ARG A 177 -1.46 -7.45 11.21
C ARG A 177 -1.20 -6.15 10.47
N LEU A 178 -0.92 -6.17 9.17
CA LEU A 178 -0.76 -4.93 8.40
C LEU A 178 -2.05 -4.09 8.43
N SER A 179 -3.22 -4.73 8.33
CA SER A 179 -4.50 -4.01 8.39
C SER A 179 -4.80 -3.36 9.76
N SER A 180 -3.98 -3.63 10.79
CA SER A 180 -4.13 -2.97 12.09
C SER A 180 -3.58 -1.55 12.11
N GLY A 181 -2.83 -1.13 11.09
CA GLY A 181 -2.21 0.20 11.04
C GLY A 181 -1.03 0.37 12.00
N LEU A 182 -0.49 -0.72 12.55
CA LEU A 182 0.68 -0.65 13.43
C LEU A 182 1.96 -0.47 12.59
N GLU A 183 2.78 0.51 12.99
CA GLU A 183 4.13 0.80 12.50
C GLU A 183 4.25 1.32 11.06
N TRP A 184 3.64 0.65 10.08
CA TRP A 184 3.80 0.99 8.66
C TRP A 184 3.17 2.32 8.22
N PRO A 185 2.03 2.82 8.76
CA PRO A 185 1.45 4.08 8.27
C PRO A 185 2.37 5.28 8.50
N ALA A 186 3.13 5.29 9.60
CA ALA A 186 4.10 6.37 9.87
C ALA A 186 5.20 6.44 8.79
N HIS A 187 5.62 5.28 8.26
CA HIS A 187 6.58 5.20 7.17
C HIS A 187 5.98 5.68 5.83
N ALA A 188 4.72 5.34 5.56
CA ALA A 188 4.01 5.81 4.37
C ALA A 188 3.65 7.31 4.43
N VAL A 189 3.35 7.85 5.63
CA VAL A 189 3.19 9.30 5.84
C VAL A 189 4.52 10.03 5.65
N ARG A 190 5.63 9.45 6.12
CA ARG A 190 6.96 9.98 5.83
C ARG A 190 7.24 9.99 4.33
N LEU A 191 6.87 8.92 3.61
CA LEU A 191 6.95 8.88 2.15
C LEU A 191 6.15 10.02 1.52
N LEU A 192 4.92 10.25 1.95
CA LEU A 192 4.09 11.35 1.45
C LEU A 192 4.77 12.72 1.64
N ARG A 193 5.33 13.00 2.81
CA ARG A 193 6.06 14.27 3.05
C ARG A 193 7.24 14.46 2.11
N LEU A 194 7.96 13.38 1.78
CA LEU A 194 9.05 13.44 0.79
C LEU A 194 8.55 13.81 -0.61
N LEU A 195 7.36 13.32 -1.00
CA LEU A 195 6.74 13.65 -2.28
C LEU A 195 6.32 15.13 -2.37
N GLU A 196 6.07 15.78 -1.24
CA GLU A 196 5.69 17.19 -1.16
C GLU A 196 6.89 18.14 -1.21
N GLU A 197 7.97 17.78 -0.53
CA GLU A 197 9.11 18.67 -0.33
C GLU A 197 10.09 18.69 -1.51
N LYS A 198 10.08 17.64 -2.35
CA LYS A 198 11.10 17.43 -3.38
C LYS A 198 10.57 17.77 -4.79
N PRO A 199 11.34 18.51 -5.60
CA PRO A 199 10.94 18.85 -6.96
C PRO A 199 10.88 17.58 -7.82
N SER A 200 9.68 17.21 -8.24
CA SER A 200 9.44 16.13 -9.22
C SER A 200 9.53 16.62 -10.67
N GLU A 201 9.41 17.94 -10.86
CA GLU A 201 9.41 18.59 -12.17
C GLU A 201 10.82 18.78 -12.73
N TYR A 202 10.94 18.60 -14.04
CA TYR A 202 12.15 18.91 -14.76
C TYR A 202 12.27 20.43 -14.96
N PRO A 203 13.41 21.07 -14.60
CA PRO A 203 13.57 22.50 -14.75
C PRO A 203 13.50 22.90 -16.23
N ALA A 204 12.65 23.89 -16.52
CA ALA A 204 12.44 24.44 -17.86
C ALA A 204 13.74 24.94 -18.51
#